data_AF-A0A522HP99-F1
#
_entry.id   AF-A0A522HP99-F1
#
_cell.length_a   1.000
_cell.length_b   1.000
_cell.length_c   1.000
_cell.angle_alpha   90.00
_cell.angle_beta   90.00
_cell.angle_gamma   90.00
#
_symmetry.space_group_name_H-M   'P 1'
#
loop_
_entity.id
_entity.type
_entity.pdbx_description
1 polymer ?
#
loop_
_entity_poly.entity_id
_entity_poly.type
_entity_poly.pdbx_seq_one_letter_code
_entity_poly.pdbx_strand_id
1 'polypeptide(L)'
;MSGFANAYYTTVACNGATIGGTALAGKTLGCGGEQNRTTIGNGWLPNGLTTKFSTQQEGIDIAAQMGLMVHIATADGLSANNGIDVRQAFFTLGTPDFGTVKLGLSGGVSRNQDNLASTAHFKSNSNVTAGAYYALTRSVTLDLELSQTRSKGFAGNTAHMNGVALGGILFF
;
A
#
# COMPACT_ATOMS: atom_id res chain seq x y z
N MET A 1 25.24 -14.01 8.05
CA MET A 1 24.71 -12.72 7.54
C MET A 1 23.64 -13.09 6.54
N SER A 2 22.36 -12.86 6.84
CA SER A 2 21.28 -13.09 5.87
C SER A 2 21.04 -11.79 5.12
N GLY A 3 21.25 -11.79 3.81
CA GLY A 3 20.86 -10.71 2.92
C GLY A 3 19.47 -10.98 2.34
N PHE A 4 18.81 -9.92 1.91
CA PHE A 4 17.66 -10.06 1.03
C PHE A 4 17.75 -9.00 -0.07
N ALA A 5 17.32 -9.36 -1.27
CA ALA A 5 17.12 -8.45 -2.39
C ALA A 5 15.64 -8.44 -2.74
N ASN A 6 15.08 -7.28 -3.04
CA ASN A 6 13.70 -7.16 -3.52
C ASN A 6 13.61 -6.25 -4.74
N ALA A 7 12.63 -6.55 -5.57
CA ALA A 7 12.29 -5.75 -6.74
C ALA A 7 10.78 -5.76 -6.92
N TYR A 8 10.22 -4.57 -7.09
CA TYR A 8 8.80 -4.36 -7.31
C TYR A 8 8.59 -3.60 -8.60
N TYR A 9 7.64 -4.08 -9.40
CA TYR A 9 7.09 -3.40 -10.54
C TYR A 9 5.71 -2.86 -10.14
N THR A 10 5.59 -1.54 -10.03
CA THR A 10 4.35 -0.88 -9.64
C THR A 10 3.85 -0.03 -10.78
N THR A 11 2.58 -0.17 -11.14
CA THR A 11 1.90 0.67 -12.11
C THR A 11 0.64 1.26 -11.48
N VAL A 12 0.41 2.55 -11.70
CA VAL A 12 -0.74 3.29 -11.21
C VAL A 12 -1.42 3.99 -12.37
N ALA A 13 -2.76 4.02 -12.34
CA ALA A 13 -3.59 4.69 -13.32
C ALA A 13 -4.49 5.71 -12.61
N CYS A 14 -4.44 6.97 -13.03
CA CYS A 14 -5.18 8.08 -12.44
C CYS A 14 -6.32 8.52 -13.35
N ASN A 15 -7.54 8.57 -12.81
CA ASN A 15 -8.73 9.02 -13.52
C ASN A 15 -9.56 10.00 -12.68
N GLY A 16 -10.56 10.60 -13.32
CA GLY A 16 -11.45 11.57 -12.69
C GLY A 16 -10.92 13.00 -12.76
N ALA A 17 -11.48 13.86 -11.92
CA ALA A 17 -11.26 15.30 -11.97
C ALA A 17 -9.88 15.69 -11.39
N THR A 18 -9.28 16.77 -11.92
CA THR A 18 -8.11 17.37 -11.29
C THR A 18 -8.54 18.08 -10.00
N ILE A 19 -8.10 17.56 -8.85
CA ILE A 19 -8.30 18.18 -7.55
C ILE A 19 -6.97 18.81 -7.15
N GLY A 20 -6.95 20.10 -6.82
CA GLY A 20 -5.75 20.81 -6.41
C GLY A 20 -5.34 20.51 -4.96
N GLY A 21 -4.18 21.05 -4.55
CA GLY A 21 -3.57 20.75 -3.26
C GLY A 21 -2.94 19.35 -3.22
N THR A 22 -2.90 18.72 -2.05
CA THR A 22 -2.27 17.40 -1.83
C THR A 22 -3.21 16.21 -2.13
N ALA A 23 -4.03 16.33 -3.17
CA ALA A 23 -4.91 15.24 -3.61
C ALA A 23 -4.11 14.08 -4.23
N LEU A 24 -3.85 13.04 -3.45
CA LEU A 24 -3.02 11.89 -3.88
C LEU A 24 -3.57 11.20 -5.14
N ALA A 25 -4.89 11.09 -5.31
CA ALA A 25 -5.49 10.43 -6.49
C ALA A 25 -5.49 11.30 -7.75
N GLY A 26 -5.03 12.56 -7.67
CA GLY A 26 -4.97 13.46 -8.82
C GLY A 26 -3.80 13.09 -9.75
N LYS A 27 -3.96 13.34 -11.05
CA LYS A 27 -2.93 13.01 -12.07
C LYS A 27 -1.57 13.65 -11.79
N THR A 28 -1.56 14.90 -11.33
CA THR A 28 -0.34 15.66 -11.04
C THR A 28 0.51 15.04 -9.94
N LEU A 29 -0.11 14.68 -8.81
CA LEU A 29 0.62 14.12 -7.67
C LEU A 29 0.74 12.60 -7.71
N GLY A 30 -0.30 11.94 -8.21
CA GLY A 30 -0.42 10.49 -8.20
C GLY A 30 0.10 9.78 -9.44
N CYS A 31 0.18 10.47 -10.57
CA CYS A 31 0.71 9.91 -11.82
C CYS A 31 1.78 10.81 -12.43
N GLY A 32 2.31 11.79 -11.69
CA GLY A 32 3.37 12.69 -12.17
C GLY A 32 2.95 13.58 -13.35
N GLY A 33 1.66 13.85 -13.51
CA GLY A 33 1.09 14.61 -14.64
C GLY A 33 0.55 13.74 -15.77
N GLU A 34 0.82 12.43 -15.76
CA GLU A 34 0.37 11.47 -16.77
C GLU A 34 -0.95 10.79 -16.39
N GLN A 35 -1.53 10.04 -17.34
CA GLN A 35 -2.70 9.18 -17.08
C GLN A 35 -2.31 7.91 -16.33
N ASN A 36 -1.12 7.38 -16.63
CA ASN A 36 -0.57 6.18 -16.04
C ASN A 36 0.90 6.42 -15.70
N ARG A 37 1.36 5.84 -14.60
CA ARG A 37 2.75 5.91 -14.17
C ARG A 37 3.22 4.53 -13.77
N THR A 38 4.38 4.14 -14.28
CA THR A 38 5.04 2.88 -13.93
C THR A 38 6.37 3.18 -13.28
N THR A 39 6.68 2.45 -12.23
CA THR A 39 7.87 2.61 -11.43
C THR A 39 8.43 1.27 -11.02
N ILE A 40 9.75 1.16 -11.07
CA ILE A 40 10.50 -0.01 -10.64
C ILE A 40 11.35 0.44 -9.46
N GLY A 41 11.28 -0.29 -8.35
CA GLY A 41 12.01 0.07 -7.15
C GLY A 41 12.24 -1.11 -6.22
N ASN A 42 13.16 -0.91 -5.28
CA ASN A 42 13.44 -1.79 -4.16
C ASN A 42 12.85 -1.18 -2.88
N GLY A 43 12.12 -1.97 -2.10
CA GLY A 43 11.44 -1.52 -0.87
C GLY A 43 12.35 -1.65 0.34
N TRP A 44 12.45 -0.61 1.17
CA TRP A 44 13.17 -0.70 2.44
C TRP A 44 12.29 -1.38 3.51
N LEU A 45 12.95 -2.08 4.43
CA LEU A 45 12.36 -2.86 5.53
C LEU A 45 11.24 -2.11 6.30
N PRO A 46 10.29 -2.82 6.93
CA PRO A 46 9.16 -2.21 7.64
C PRO A 46 9.60 -1.09 8.60
N ASN A 47 9.20 0.14 8.29
CA ASN A 47 9.27 1.27 9.21
C ASN A 47 7.91 1.36 9.92
N GLY A 48 7.74 0.66 11.03
CA GLY A 48 6.46 0.66 11.74
C GLY A 48 6.39 -0.28 12.94
N LEU A 49 5.40 -0.01 13.81
CA LEU A 49 5.09 -0.86 14.95
C LEU A 49 4.11 -1.95 14.51
N THR A 50 4.46 -3.22 14.69
CA THR A 50 3.59 -4.35 14.36
C THR A 50 3.42 -5.30 15.53
N THR A 51 2.19 -5.72 15.79
CA THR A 51 1.81 -6.73 16.77
C THR A 51 1.45 -8.00 16.02
N LYS A 52 2.18 -9.09 16.28
CA LYS A 52 1.97 -10.39 15.63
C LYS A 52 1.53 -11.43 16.67
N PHE A 53 0.47 -12.14 16.34
CA PHE A 53 0.01 -13.34 17.03
C PHE A 53 0.23 -14.52 16.10
N SER A 54 0.88 -15.58 16.57
CA SER A 54 1.05 -16.81 15.79
C SER A 54 0.77 -18.03 16.65
N THR A 55 0.09 -19.01 16.08
CA THR A 55 -0.21 -20.30 16.68
C THR A 55 0.02 -21.40 15.65
N GLN A 56 0.32 -22.60 16.11
CA GLN A 56 0.40 -23.78 15.26
C GLN A 56 -0.73 -24.73 15.65
N GLN A 57 -1.58 -25.10 14.70
CA GLN A 57 -2.66 -26.05 14.90
C GLN A 57 -2.55 -27.15 13.85
N GLU A 58 -2.46 -28.40 14.29
CA GLU A 58 -2.46 -29.59 13.41
C GLU A 58 -1.40 -29.54 12.29
N GLY A 59 -0.23 -28.96 12.58
CA GLY A 59 0.85 -28.76 11.60
C GLY A 59 0.66 -27.58 10.66
N ILE A 60 -0.40 -26.78 10.83
CA ILE A 60 -0.66 -25.53 10.10
C ILE A 60 -0.22 -24.35 10.97
N ASP A 61 0.70 -23.54 10.45
CA ASP A 61 1.12 -22.29 11.06
C ASP A 61 0.12 -21.19 10.70
N ILE A 62 -0.57 -20.66 11.70
CA ILE A 62 -1.54 -19.58 11.56
C ILE A 62 -0.97 -18.35 12.25
N ALA A 63 -0.86 -17.23 11.54
CA ALA A 63 -0.48 -15.96 12.15
C ALA A 63 -1.42 -14.83 11.72
N ALA A 64 -1.70 -13.94 12.66
CA ALA A 64 -2.34 -12.66 12.40
C ALA A 64 -1.37 -11.55 12.84
N GLN A 65 -1.15 -10.56 11.99
CA GLN A 65 -0.30 -9.42 12.29
C GLN A 65 -1.09 -8.15 12.05
N MET A 66 -1.17 -7.29 13.05
CA MET A 66 -1.72 -5.95 12.90
C MET A 66 -0.58 -4.94 13.05
N GLY A 67 -0.50 -3.97 12.14
CA GLY A 67 0.57 -2.99 12.10
C GLY A 67 0.05 -1.58 11.93
N LEU A 68 0.67 -0.66 12.67
CA LEU A 68 0.69 0.76 12.34
C LEU A 68 2.00 1.01 11.61
N MET A 69 1.95 0.96 10.29
CA MET A 69 3.12 1.12 9.43
C MET A 69 3.04 2.43 8.67
N VAL A 70 4.17 3.15 8.54
CA VAL A 70 4.26 4.19 7.52
C VAL A 70 4.41 3.49 6.16
N HIS A 71 3.63 3.92 5.17
CA HIS A 71 3.44 3.26 3.87
C HIS A 71 4.72 2.64 3.25
N ILE A 72 4.60 1.40 2.77
CA ILE A 72 5.56 0.75 1.86
C ILE A 72 5.43 1.42 0.49
N ALA A 73 6.59 1.65 -0.14
CA ALA A 73 6.79 2.48 -1.32
C ALA A 73 5.84 2.19 -2.50
N THR A 74 4.80 3.00 -2.66
CA THR A 74 4.31 3.39 -3.98
C THR A 74 5.20 4.53 -4.46
N ALA A 75 5.63 4.52 -5.72
CA ALA A 75 6.63 5.45 -6.22
C ALA A 75 6.14 6.89 -6.47
N ASP A 76 5.20 7.33 -5.66
CA ASP A 76 4.74 8.70 -5.54
C ASP A 76 5.22 9.21 -4.18
N GLY A 77 6.22 10.09 -4.23
CA GLY A 77 6.87 10.68 -3.08
C GLY A 77 5.97 11.64 -2.31
N LEU A 78 5.07 11.10 -1.48
CA LEU A 78 4.40 11.87 -0.46
C LEU A 78 4.75 11.32 0.92
N SER A 79 5.67 12.07 1.55
CA SER A 79 5.73 12.27 3.00
C SER A 79 4.39 11.97 3.67
N ALA A 80 4.43 11.18 4.75
CA ALA A 80 3.32 10.91 5.65
C ALA A 80 2.62 12.24 5.99
N ASN A 81 1.57 12.56 5.23
CA ASN A 81 0.80 13.77 5.43
C ASN A 81 0.02 13.55 6.72
N ASN A 82 0.52 14.15 7.80
CA ASN A 82 0.04 14.09 9.18
C ASN A 82 -1.43 13.68 9.31
N GLY A 83 -1.67 12.51 9.91
CA GLY A 83 -3.02 12.06 10.30
C GLY A 83 -3.59 10.86 9.55
N ILE A 84 -2.84 10.19 8.66
CA ILE A 84 -3.28 8.91 8.11
C ILE A 84 -3.04 7.82 9.16
N ASP A 85 -4.11 7.39 9.83
CA ASP A 85 -4.16 6.17 10.61
C ASP A 85 -4.08 4.98 9.63
N VAL A 86 -2.86 4.59 9.25
CA VAL A 86 -2.61 3.45 8.36
C VAL A 86 -2.69 2.19 9.21
N ARG A 87 -3.85 1.54 9.17
CA ARG A 87 -4.06 0.26 9.82
C ARG A 87 -3.80 -0.83 8.81
N GLN A 88 -2.85 -1.70 9.12
CA GLN A 88 -2.58 -2.89 8.33
C GLN A 88 -2.97 -4.12 9.13
N ALA A 89 -3.67 -5.04 8.49
CA ALA A 89 -3.98 -6.34 9.03
C ALA A 89 -3.50 -7.38 8.02
N PHE A 90 -2.65 -8.29 8.48
CA PHE A 90 -2.15 -9.41 7.72
C PHE A 90 -2.59 -10.70 8.38
N PHE A 91 -2.89 -11.68 7.54
CA PHE A 91 -3.21 -13.02 7.93
C PHE A 91 -2.30 -13.97 7.16
N THR A 92 -1.63 -14.86 7.87
CA THR A 92 -0.68 -15.82 7.30
C THR A 92 -1.16 -17.23 7.60
N LEU A 93 -1.18 -18.06 6.58
CA LEU A 93 -1.39 -19.50 6.65
C LEU A 93 -0.19 -20.19 6.03
N GLY A 94 0.47 -21.05 6.78
CA GLY A 94 1.57 -21.88 6.30
C GLY A 94 1.31 -23.34 6.58
N THR A 95 1.65 -24.19 5.62
CA THR A 95 1.76 -25.64 5.86
C THR A 95 3.14 -26.12 5.40
N PRO A 96 3.67 -27.20 5.99
CA PRO A 96 4.90 -27.83 5.54
C PRO A 96 4.88 -28.24 4.07
N ASP A 97 3.71 -28.60 3.54
CA ASP A 97 3.57 -29.23 2.22
C ASP A 97 3.26 -28.24 1.08
N PHE A 98 2.48 -27.18 1.35
CA PHE A 98 2.07 -26.19 0.34
C PHE A 98 2.83 -24.85 0.44
N GLY A 99 3.64 -24.65 1.49
CA GLY A 99 4.36 -23.40 1.72
C GLY A 99 3.56 -22.38 2.52
N THR A 100 4.01 -21.12 2.49
CA THR A 100 3.45 -20.04 3.32
C THR A 100 2.77 -18.98 2.46
N VAL A 101 1.49 -18.74 2.73
CA VAL A 101 0.68 -17.69 2.14
C VAL A 101 0.39 -16.63 3.17
N LYS A 102 0.63 -15.37 2.81
CA LYS A 102 0.28 -14.21 3.61
C LYS A 102 -0.67 -13.33 2.80
N LEU A 103 -1.80 -12.99 3.38
CA LEU A 103 -2.76 -12.04 2.84
C LEU A 103 -2.72 -10.79 3.71
N GLY A 104 -2.86 -9.62 3.10
CA GLY A 104 -2.78 -8.33 3.76
C GLY A 104 -3.87 -7.40 3.29
N LEU A 105 -4.44 -6.64 4.21
CA LEU A 105 -5.31 -5.52 3.93
C LEU A 105 -4.81 -4.32 4.72
N SER A 106 -4.74 -3.17 4.07
CA SER A 106 -4.43 -1.92 4.74
C SER A 106 -5.27 -0.79 4.21
N GLY A 107 -5.49 0.21 5.05
CA GLY A 107 -6.19 1.40 4.62
C GLY A 107 -5.96 2.56 5.55
N GLY A 108 -6.24 3.75 5.04
CA GLY A 108 -6.11 4.99 5.77
C GLY A 108 -6.96 6.09 5.15
N VAL A 109 -7.38 7.03 5.98
CA VAL A 109 -8.15 8.20 5.55
C VAL A 109 -7.54 9.45 6.17
N SER A 110 -7.32 10.47 5.35
CA SER A 110 -7.01 11.83 5.81
C SER A 110 -8.14 12.78 5.38
N ARG A 111 -8.36 13.80 6.21
CA ARG A 111 -9.36 14.84 6.00
C ARG A 111 -8.72 16.18 6.22
N ASN A 112 -8.99 17.11 5.32
CA ASN A 112 -8.57 18.49 5.50
C ASN A 112 -9.52 19.16 6.50
N GLN A 113 -8.99 19.67 7.62
CA GLN A 113 -9.75 20.31 8.70
C GLN A 113 -9.67 21.85 8.67
N ASP A 114 -8.95 22.45 7.73
CA ASP A 114 -8.85 23.90 7.64
C ASP A 114 -10.11 24.53 7.04
N ASN A 115 -10.56 25.65 7.63
CA ASN A 115 -11.61 26.55 7.09
C ASN A 115 -11.19 27.28 5.80
N LEU A 116 -10.06 26.89 5.19
CA LEU A 116 -9.57 27.32 3.88
C LEU A 116 -10.15 26.44 2.76
N ALA A 117 -11.46 26.21 2.81
CA ALA A 117 -12.21 25.50 1.76
C ALA A 117 -12.35 26.38 0.50
N SER A 118 -11.23 26.72 -0.13
CA SER A 118 -11.28 27.19 -1.52
C SER A 118 -11.67 26.00 -2.39
N THR A 119 -12.51 26.23 -3.40
CA THR A 119 -13.03 25.22 -4.34
C THR A 119 -11.94 24.44 -5.09
N ALA A 120 -10.67 24.85 -4.97
CA ALA A 120 -9.52 24.21 -5.58
C ALA A 120 -8.82 23.15 -4.71
N HIS A 121 -9.18 22.98 -3.42
CA HIS A 121 -8.49 22.04 -2.52
C HIS A 121 -9.24 20.72 -2.24
N PHE A 122 -8.51 19.69 -1.81
CA PHE A 122 -9.08 18.40 -1.40
C PHE A 122 -9.74 18.47 -0.01
N LYS A 123 -10.88 17.80 0.12
CA LYS A 123 -11.66 17.60 1.34
C LYS A 123 -11.21 16.35 2.10
N SER A 124 -11.00 15.26 1.38
CA SER A 124 -10.59 13.99 1.98
C SER A 124 -9.85 13.12 1.00
N ASN A 125 -8.94 12.33 1.55
CA ASN A 125 -8.18 11.32 0.84
C ASN A 125 -8.33 9.98 1.53
N SER A 126 -8.59 8.93 0.77
CA SER A 126 -8.74 7.58 1.27
C SER A 126 -7.90 6.64 0.42
N ASN A 127 -7.14 5.77 1.06
CA ASN A 127 -6.37 4.73 0.39
C ASN A 127 -6.74 3.38 1.00
N VAL A 128 -6.91 2.37 0.16
CA VAL A 128 -7.05 0.97 0.53
C VAL A 128 -6.11 0.13 -0.32
N THR A 129 -5.38 -0.79 0.30
CA THR A 129 -4.47 -1.71 -0.37
C THR A 129 -4.75 -3.13 0.10
N ALA A 130 -4.85 -4.07 -0.83
CA ALA A 130 -4.92 -5.50 -0.59
C ALA A 130 -3.69 -6.16 -1.18
N GLY A 131 -3.02 -7.01 -0.41
CA GLY A 131 -1.81 -7.71 -0.81
C GLY A 131 -1.92 -9.22 -0.59
N ALA A 132 -1.27 -9.99 -1.45
CA ALA A 132 -1.06 -11.40 -1.29
C ALA A 132 0.44 -11.70 -1.52
N TYR A 133 1.01 -12.50 -0.65
CA TYR A 133 2.40 -12.93 -0.69
C TYR A 133 2.44 -14.44 -0.61
N TYR A 134 3.22 -15.06 -1.50
CA TYR A 134 3.38 -16.50 -1.60
C TYR A 134 4.86 -16.86 -1.54
N ALA A 135 5.26 -17.60 -0.52
CA ALA A 135 6.62 -18.14 -0.42
C ALA A 135 6.72 -19.40 -1.31
N LEU A 136 7.28 -19.28 -2.51
CA LEU A 136 7.53 -20.42 -3.40
C LEU A 136 8.59 -21.36 -2.83
N THR A 137 9.61 -20.78 -2.21
CA THR A 137 10.69 -21.54 -1.57
C THR A 137 11.14 -20.80 -0.32
N ARG A 138 12.03 -21.41 0.47
CA ARG A 138 12.67 -20.74 1.63
C ARG A 138 13.41 -19.45 1.27
N SER A 139 13.77 -19.28 0.00
CA SER A 139 14.55 -18.16 -0.51
C SER A 139 13.79 -17.26 -1.46
N VAL A 140 12.57 -17.60 -1.89
CA VAL A 140 11.83 -16.83 -2.90
C VAL A 140 10.40 -16.61 -2.44
N THR A 141 10.02 -15.35 -2.28
CA THR A 141 8.64 -14.92 -2.03
C THR A 141 8.17 -14.07 -3.20
N LEU A 142 7.01 -14.37 -3.76
CA LEU A 142 6.32 -13.49 -4.71
C LEU A 142 5.29 -12.65 -3.98
N ASP A 143 5.08 -11.45 -4.48
CA ASP A 143 4.08 -10.52 -3.97
C ASP A 143 3.22 -9.92 -5.09
N LEU A 144 1.96 -9.71 -4.76
CA LEU A 144 0.98 -9.01 -5.56
C LEU A 144 0.21 -8.08 -4.63
N GLU A 145 0.17 -6.80 -4.97
CA GLU A 145 -0.62 -5.80 -4.25
C GLU A 145 -1.52 -5.04 -5.22
N LEU A 146 -2.74 -4.78 -4.77
CA LEU A 146 -3.74 -3.98 -5.45
C LEU A 146 -4.10 -2.82 -4.53
N SER A 147 -4.01 -1.60 -5.03
CA SER A 147 -4.34 -0.40 -4.25
C SER A 147 -5.35 0.48 -4.96
N GLN A 148 -6.14 1.17 -4.17
CA GLN A 148 -7.06 2.18 -4.66
C GLN A 148 -7.00 3.40 -3.75
N THR A 149 -6.60 4.52 -4.33
CA THR A 149 -6.62 5.83 -3.69
C THR A 149 -7.72 6.70 -4.28
N ARG A 150 -8.51 7.33 -3.42
CA ARG A 150 -9.61 8.21 -3.81
C ARG A 150 -9.46 9.55 -3.11
N SER A 151 -9.43 10.62 -3.89
CA SER A 151 -9.44 11.98 -3.39
C SER A 151 -10.76 12.66 -3.75
N LYS A 152 -11.34 13.39 -2.80
CA LYS A 152 -12.55 14.19 -2.99
C LYS A 152 -12.24 15.66 -2.75
N GLY A 153 -12.68 16.55 -3.64
CA GLY A 153 -12.61 17.99 -3.49
C GLY A 153 -13.78 18.56 -2.69
N PHE A 154 -13.64 19.79 -2.21
CA PHE A 154 -14.76 20.52 -1.58
C PHE A 154 -15.89 20.84 -2.59
N ALA A 155 -15.55 21.03 -3.87
CA ALA A 155 -16.51 21.27 -4.95
C ALA A 155 -17.29 20.02 -5.42
N GLY A 156 -17.18 18.88 -4.72
CA GLY A 156 -17.86 17.62 -5.10
C GLY A 156 -17.11 16.76 -6.12
N ASN A 157 -16.08 17.31 -6.77
CA ASN A 157 -15.21 16.59 -7.69
C ASN A 157 -14.49 15.42 -7.01
N THR A 158 -14.32 14.31 -7.72
CA THR A 158 -13.63 13.11 -7.23
C THR A 158 -12.56 12.66 -8.23
N ALA A 159 -11.41 12.27 -7.71
CA ALA A 159 -10.32 11.63 -8.45
C ALA A 159 -10.09 10.23 -7.89
N HIS A 160 -9.74 9.29 -8.76
CA HIS A 160 -9.37 7.94 -8.38
C HIS A 160 -8.02 7.58 -8.97
N MET A 161 -7.25 6.84 -8.20
CA MET A 161 -6.02 6.19 -8.61
C MET A 161 -6.14 4.72 -8.27
N ASN A 162 -5.93 3.86 -9.26
CA ASN A 162 -5.84 2.42 -9.06
C ASN A 162 -4.41 1.99 -9.31
N GLY A 163 -3.83 1.25 -8.37
CA GLY A 163 -2.47 0.75 -8.43
C GLY A 163 -2.42 -0.76 -8.43
N VAL A 164 -1.44 -1.31 -9.13
CA VAL A 164 -1.06 -2.71 -9.08
C VAL A 164 0.45 -2.78 -8.89
N ALA A 165 0.91 -3.53 -7.90
CA ALA A 165 2.31 -3.83 -7.68
C ALA A 165 2.52 -5.34 -7.74
N LEU A 166 3.60 -5.75 -8.39
CA LEU A 166 4.03 -7.13 -8.53
C LEU A 166 5.51 -7.20 -8.24
N GLY A 167 5.93 -8.12 -7.40
CA GLY A 167 7.33 -8.19 -6.99
C GLY A 167 7.79 -9.57 -6.55
N GLY A 168 9.06 -9.61 -6.20
CA GLY A 168 9.67 -10.76 -5.58
C GLY A 168 10.75 -10.37 -4.59
N ILE A 169 10.88 -11.18 -3.55
CA ILE A 169 11.92 -11.08 -2.52
C ILE A 169 12.77 -12.35 -2.58
N LEU A 170 14.07 -12.17 -2.70
CA LEU A 170 15.08 -13.22 -2.67
C LEU A 170 15.86 -13.15 -1.35
N PHE A 171 15.94 -14.25 -0.62
CA PHE A 171 16.72 -14.39 0.63
C PHE A 171 17.94 -15.28 0.41
N PHE A 172 19.12 -14.82 0.85
CA PHE A 172 20.41 -15.51 0.72
C PHE A 172 21.33 -15.35 1.93
#